data_AF-A0A7G1IE80-F1
#
_entry.id   AF-A0A7G1IE80-F1
#
_cell.length_a   1.000
_cell.length_b   1.000
_cell.length_c   1.000
_cell.angle_alpha   90.00
_cell.angle_beta   90.00
_cell.angle_gamma   90.00
#
_symmetry.space_group_name_H-M   'P 1'
#
loop_
_entity.id
_entity.type
_entity.pdbx_description
1 polymer ?
#
loop_
_entity_poly.entity_id
_entity_poly.type
_entity_poly.pdbx_seq_one_letter_code
_entity_poly.pdbx_strand_id
1 'polypeptide(L)'
;MPGTRWLHRAVVVSVTSLTVITPAPVIADPSEQTSPTAPCDAVSPIAIPCVALNKFADAVAAECRRVGIADAHCALPLAHKVTQAARDAYLQSWVHRTAQFQYALADPLPISQAQWLGTHNSFNSLSDSFTLSHADSNQQLSLAQQLDIDVRGLELDLHYLPRLELLGKREVTVCHGLAPNNGNLGCTNEPPLTAVLPQIKNWLNIPGHTDEVILLYLEDELRDATAYSSALATLEDTLRRPDGQSDLPPRPGRPRHQRLCPAAAADVTQ
;
A
#
# COMPACT_ATOMS: atom_id res chain seq x y z
N MET A 1 -0.98 -27.60 80.45
CA MET A 1 -0.95 -26.56 81.51
C MET A 1 -0.14 -25.37 80.99
N PRO A 2 -0.51 -24.13 81.33
CA PRO A 2 -0.94 -23.13 80.34
C PRO A 2 0.06 -22.02 80.06
N GLY A 3 -0.13 -21.34 78.92
CA GLY A 3 0.52 -20.06 78.60
C GLY A 3 -0.36 -19.22 77.68
N THR A 4 -1.09 -18.28 78.28
CA THR A 4 -1.99 -17.29 77.66
C THR A 4 -1.24 -16.29 76.79
N ARG A 5 -1.72 -16.02 75.57
CA ARG A 5 -1.36 -14.80 74.81
C ARG A 5 -2.59 -14.19 74.13
N TRP A 6 -3.03 -13.09 74.75
CA TRP A 6 -3.64 -11.87 74.23
C TRP A 6 -3.93 -11.81 72.72
N LEU A 7 -5.22 -11.73 72.40
CA LEU A 7 -5.75 -11.38 71.08
C LEU A 7 -5.74 -9.86 70.91
N HIS A 8 -4.79 -9.34 70.13
CA HIS A 8 -4.91 -8.01 69.55
C HIS A 8 -5.85 -8.09 68.34
N ARG A 9 -7.04 -7.50 68.47
CA ARG A 9 -7.98 -7.29 67.37
C ARG A 9 -7.42 -6.21 66.43
N ALA A 10 -6.88 -6.62 65.29
CA ALA A 10 -6.65 -5.71 64.17
C ALA A 10 -7.99 -5.52 63.45
N VAL A 11 -8.57 -4.33 63.58
CA VAL A 11 -9.71 -3.89 62.77
C VAL A 11 -9.14 -3.52 61.40
N VAL A 12 -9.34 -4.40 60.40
CA VAL A 12 -9.07 -4.09 59.01
C VAL A 12 -10.24 -3.25 58.50
N VAL A 13 -10.03 -1.94 58.41
CA VAL A 13 -10.93 -1.04 57.69
C VAL A 13 -10.63 -1.21 56.20
N SER A 14 -11.40 -2.06 55.54
CA SER A 14 -11.40 -2.14 54.08
C SER A 14 -12.07 -0.89 53.51
N VAL A 15 -11.26 0.09 53.09
CA VAL A 15 -11.73 1.17 52.22
C VAL A 15 -11.84 0.60 50.82
N THR A 16 -13.05 0.21 50.43
CA THR A 16 -13.36 -0.16 49.05
C THR A 16 -13.41 1.12 48.22
N SER A 17 -12.26 1.55 47.71
CA SER A 17 -12.20 2.60 46.70
C SER A 17 -12.80 2.04 45.41
N LEU A 18 -14.08 2.32 45.19
CA LEU A 18 -14.75 2.09 43.92
C LEU A 18 -14.19 3.13 42.93
N THR A 19 -13.02 2.86 42.36
CA THR A 19 -12.54 3.59 41.18
C THR A 19 -13.46 3.20 40.03
N VAL A 20 -14.50 4.00 39.83
CA VAL A 20 -15.23 4.04 38.58
C VAL A 20 -14.21 4.50 37.54
N ILE A 21 -13.60 3.55 36.84
CA ILE A 21 -12.89 3.81 35.59
C ILE A 21 -14.00 4.21 34.63
N THR A 22 -14.38 5.49 34.63
CA THR A 22 -15.10 6.05 33.51
C THR A 22 -14.17 5.87 32.32
N PRO A 23 -14.55 5.14 31.25
CA PRO A 23 -13.82 5.27 30.01
C PRO A 23 -13.77 6.77 29.73
N ALA A 24 -12.58 7.29 29.41
CA ALA A 24 -12.47 8.64 28.88
C ALA A 24 -13.59 8.78 27.83
N PRO A 25 -14.41 9.84 27.86
CA PRO A 25 -15.40 10.02 26.81
C PRO A 25 -14.63 9.89 25.51
N VAL A 26 -15.02 8.90 24.70
CA VAL A 26 -14.71 8.92 23.28
C VAL A 26 -15.34 10.22 22.84
N ILE A 27 -14.52 11.26 22.73
CA ILE A 27 -14.90 12.44 21.98
C ILE A 27 -15.04 11.87 20.58
N ALA A 28 -16.29 11.53 20.23
CA ALA A 28 -16.66 11.35 18.85
C ALA A 28 -16.07 12.53 18.10
N ASP A 29 -15.39 12.23 16.98
CA ASP A 29 -14.81 13.22 16.11
C ASP A 29 -15.71 14.47 16.03
N PRO A 30 -15.13 15.68 16.11
CA PRO A 30 -15.92 16.90 16.10
C PRO A 30 -16.86 16.88 14.91
N SER A 31 -18.17 16.92 15.22
CA SER A 31 -19.33 16.96 14.32
C SER A 31 -19.06 16.43 12.92
N GLU A 32 -19.60 15.25 12.64
CA GLU A 32 -19.97 14.72 11.33
C GLU A 32 -20.25 15.86 10.33
N GLN A 33 -19.20 16.40 9.72
CA GLN A 33 -19.31 17.09 8.45
C GLN A 33 -19.69 15.96 7.54
N THR A 34 -21.00 15.83 7.30
CA THR A 34 -21.57 14.99 6.24
C THR A 34 -20.58 15.09 5.10
N SER A 35 -19.88 13.97 4.83
CA SER A 35 -18.86 13.98 3.80
C SER A 35 -19.51 14.61 2.57
N PRO A 36 -18.83 15.47 1.80
CA PRO A 36 -19.39 15.93 0.54
C PRO A 36 -19.78 14.75 -0.37
N THR A 37 -19.19 13.57 -0.13
CA THR A 37 -19.52 12.28 -0.76
C THR A 37 -20.75 11.60 -0.16
N ALA A 38 -21.35 12.05 0.95
CA ALA A 38 -22.52 11.42 1.57
C ALA A 38 -23.70 11.18 0.59
N PRO A 39 -23.98 12.06 -0.39
CA PRO A 39 -24.94 11.76 -1.46
C PRO A 39 -24.46 10.69 -2.44
N CYS A 40 -23.16 10.63 -2.73
CA CYS A 40 -22.53 9.63 -3.60
C CYS A 40 -22.42 8.25 -2.93
N ASP A 41 -22.05 8.23 -1.65
CA ASP A 41 -21.97 7.06 -0.77
C ASP A 41 -23.37 6.45 -0.55
N ALA A 42 -24.41 7.29 -0.56
CA ALA A 42 -25.82 6.86 -0.45
C ALA A 42 -26.42 6.34 -1.76
N VAL A 43 -25.92 6.74 -2.94
CA VAL A 43 -26.46 6.33 -4.25
C VAL A 43 -25.78 5.06 -4.77
N SER A 44 -24.46 4.92 -4.56
CA SER A 44 -23.64 3.70 -4.71
C SER A 44 -22.20 4.13 -5.03
N PRO A 45 -21.16 3.47 -4.46
CA PRO A 45 -19.75 3.72 -4.81
C PRO A 45 -19.40 3.44 -6.28
N ILE A 46 -20.37 2.96 -7.09
CA ILE A 46 -20.22 2.58 -8.49
C ILE A 46 -20.97 3.54 -9.43
N ALA A 47 -21.64 4.58 -8.91
CA ALA A 47 -22.29 5.56 -9.77
C ALA A 47 -21.24 6.31 -10.61
N ILE A 48 -21.10 5.94 -11.88
CA ILE A 48 -20.08 6.44 -12.82
C ILE A 48 -19.91 7.97 -12.75
N PRO A 49 -20.99 8.80 -12.72
CA PRO A 49 -20.83 10.24 -12.60
C PRO A 49 -20.18 10.68 -11.28
N CYS A 50 -20.45 9.98 -10.19
CA CYS A 50 -19.89 10.29 -8.87
C CYS A 50 -18.42 9.91 -8.78
N VAL A 51 -18.04 8.75 -9.33
CA VAL A 51 -16.64 8.32 -9.40
C VAL A 51 -15.83 9.31 -10.25
N ALA A 52 -16.32 9.68 -11.43
CA ALA A 52 -15.63 10.63 -12.30
C ALA A 52 -15.44 12.01 -11.65
N LEU A 53 -16.47 12.54 -10.98
CA LEU A 53 -16.38 13.82 -10.26
C LEU A 53 -15.40 13.73 -9.07
N ASN A 54 -15.40 12.62 -8.35
CA ASN A 54 -14.46 12.38 -7.25
C ASN A 54 -13.01 12.34 -7.78
N LYS A 55 -12.72 11.56 -8.82
CA LYS A 55 -11.38 11.51 -9.44
C LYS A 55 -10.90 12.88 -9.90
N PHE A 56 -11.78 13.67 -10.50
CA PHE A 56 -11.44 15.04 -10.90
C PHE A 56 -11.12 15.93 -9.68
N ALA A 57 -11.96 15.89 -8.64
CA ALA A 57 -11.72 16.64 -7.42
C ALA A 57 -10.40 16.23 -6.75
N ASP A 58 -10.11 14.93 -6.70
CA ASP A 58 -8.85 14.39 -6.20
C ASP A 58 -7.65 14.92 -6.98
N ALA A 59 -7.69 14.89 -8.32
CA ALA A 59 -6.61 15.36 -9.16
C ALA A 59 -6.33 16.87 -8.96
N VAL A 60 -7.37 17.69 -8.86
CA VAL A 60 -7.21 19.14 -8.59
C VAL A 60 -6.64 19.37 -7.19
N ALA A 61 -7.11 18.62 -6.19
CA ALA A 61 -6.60 18.73 -4.82
C ALA A 61 -5.12 18.34 -4.74
N ALA A 62 -4.72 17.29 -5.46
CA ALA A 62 -3.32 16.85 -5.54
C ALA A 62 -2.42 17.88 -6.25
N GLU A 63 -2.85 18.42 -7.38
CA GLU A 63 -2.10 19.46 -8.08
C GLU A 63 -1.94 20.74 -7.25
N CYS A 64 -3.00 21.14 -6.54
CA CYS A 64 -2.95 22.25 -5.59
C CYS A 64 -1.83 22.07 -4.55
N ARG A 65 -1.72 20.87 -3.95
CA ARG A 65 -0.64 20.54 -3.01
C ARG A 65 0.72 20.55 -3.69
N ARG A 66 0.82 20.02 -4.91
CA ARG A 66 2.07 19.93 -5.68
C ARG A 66 2.68 21.31 -5.99
N VAL A 67 1.85 22.33 -6.21
CA VAL A 67 2.32 23.71 -6.42
C VAL A 67 2.64 24.47 -5.12
N GLY A 68 2.65 23.77 -3.98
CA GLY A 68 3.09 24.32 -2.68
C GLY A 68 2.01 25.06 -1.90
N ILE A 69 0.73 24.95 -2.31
CA ILE A 69 -0.38 25.49 -1.52
C ILE A 69 -0.62 24.60 -0.30
N ALA A 70 -0.85 25.20 0.86
CA ALA A 70 -1.07 24.46 2.10
C ALA A 70 -2.33 23.56 2.01
N ASP A 71 -2.25 22.34 2.54
CA ASP A 71 -3.30 21.32 2.48
C ASP A 71 -4.70 21.84 2.85
N ALA A 72 -4.81 22.75 3.83
CA ALA A 72 -6.07 23.32 4.27
C ALA A 72 -6.82 24.09 3.15
N HIS A 73 -6.09 24.59 2.15
CA HIS A 73 -6.63 25.31 1.00
C HIS A 73 -6.82 24.42 -0.23
N CYS A 74 -6.33 23.17 -0.19
CA CYS A 74 -6.47 22.20 -1.27
C CYS A 74 -7.61 21.19 -1.02
N ALA A 75 -8.33 21.33 0.09
CA ALA A 75 -9.49 20.51 0.39
C ALA A 75 -10.66 20.90 -0.53
N LEU A 76 -11.04 19.99 -1.44
CA LEU A 76 -12.17 20.16 -2.32
C LEU A 76 -13.36 19.31 -1.87
N PRO A 77 -14.60 19.77 -2.09
CA PRO A 77 -15.75 18.89 -2.01
C PRO A 77 -15.54 17.67 -2.92
N LEU A 78 -15.95 16.51 -2.43
CA LEU A 78 -15.88 15.20 -3.08
C LEU A 78 -14.49 14.56 -3.17
N ALA A 79 -13.41 15.32 -2.97
CA ALA A 79 -12.07 14.75 -2.91
C ALA A 79 -11.85 13.96 -1.60
N HIS A 80 -11.05 12.90 -1.67
CA HIS A 80 -10.57 12.15 -0.52
C HIS A 80 -9.70 13.03 0.37
N LYS A 81 -9.93 12.94 1.69
CA LYS A 81 -9.19 13.70 2.71
C LYS A 81 -7.88 13.01 3.10
N VAL A 82 -7.04 12.68 2.13
CA VAL A 82 -5.70 12.14 2.41
C VAL A 82 -4.72 13.31 2.44
N THR A 83 -4.54 13.89 3.63
CA THR A 83 -3.60 14.98 3.90
C THR A 83 -2.40 14.48 4.70
N GLN A 84 -1.33 15.27 4.76
CA GLN A 84 -0.19 14.92 5.62
C GLN A 84 -0.63 14.80 7.08
N ALA A 85 -1.51 15.70 7.54
CA ALA A 85 -2.06 15.66 8.90
C ALA A 85 -2.87 14.39 9.17
N ALA A 86 -3.65 13.89 8.19
CA ALA A 86 -4.40 12.64 8.34
C ALA A 86 -3.45 11.43 8.46
N ARG A 87 -2.38 11.41 7.66
CA ARG A 87 -1.33 10.39 7.77
C ARG A 87 -0.64 10.44 9.13
N ASP A 88 -0.26 11.63 9.60
CA ASP A 88 0.42 11.77 10.89
C ASP A 88 -0.50 11.38 12.07
N ALA A 89 -1.80 11.69 11.98
CA ALA A 89 -2.79 11.24 12.94
C ALA A 89 -2.96 9.72 12.92
N TYR A 90 -2.96 9.09 11.73
CA TYR A 90 -2.97 7.63 11.61
C TYR A 90 -1.78 7.00 12.33
N LEU A 91 -0.56 7.50 12.10
CA LEU A 91 0.67 6.99 12.73
C LEU A 91 0.67 7.09 14.26
N GLN A 92 -0.13 7.98 14.85
CA GLN A 92 -0.29 8.09 16.31
C GLN A 92 -1.51 7.32 16.84
N SER A 93 -2.33 6.78 15.96
CA SER A 93 -3.62 6.18 16.29
C SER A 93 -3.49 4.79 16.92
N TRP A 94 -4.59 4.33 17.52
CA TRP A 94 -4.75 2.93 17.91
C TRP A 94 -4.76 1.99 16.69
N VAL A 95 -5.23 2.44 15.53
CA VAL A 95 -5.30 1.62 14.30
C VAL A 95 -3.91 1.20 13.88
N HIS A 96 -2.99 2.16 13.77
CA HIS A 96 -1.59 1.90 13.42
C HIS A 96 -0.94 0.90 14.39
N ARG A 97 -1.08 1.11 15.71
CA ARG A 97 -0.55 0.18 16.72
C ARG A 97 -1.13 -1.23 16.56
N THR A 98 -2.40 -1.35 16.19
CA THR A 98 -3.06 -2.65 15.99
C THR A 98 -2.57 -3.32 14.73
N ALA A 99 -2.39 -2.59 13.63
CA ALA A 99 -1.85 -3.10 12.39
C ALA A 99 -0.40 -3.60 12.58
N GLN A 100 0.43 -2.83 13.27
CA GLN A 100 1.80 -3.23 13.65
C GLN A 100 1.80 -4.49 14.53
N PHE A 101 0.89 -4.60 15.50
CA PHE A 101 0.76 -5.82 16.31
C PHE A 101 0.34 -7.03 15.47
N GLN A 102 -0.60 -6.86 14.55
CA GLN A 102 -1.04 -7.93 13.63
C GLN A 102 0.10 -8.39 12.71
N TYR A 103 0.93 -7.47 12.24
CA TYR A 103 2.11 -7.78 11.45
C TYR A 103 3.13 -8.60 12.27
N ALA A 104 3.45 -8.16 13.49
CA ALA A 104 4.37 -8.87 14.37
C ALA A 104 3.89 -10.28 14.78
N LEU A 105 2.56 -10.49 14.87
CA LEU A 105 2.00 -11.84 15.07
C LEU A 105 2.25 -12.79 13.89
N ALA A 106 2.49 -12.24 12.70
CA ALA A 106 2.74 -13.00 11.48
C ALA A 106 4.22 -13.38 11.29
N ASP A 107 5.17 -12.77 12.01
CA ASP A 107 6.61 -13.04 11.93
C ASP A 107 7.00 -14.53 11.95
N PRO A 108 6.42 -15.40 12.83
CA PRO A 108 6.78 -16.81 12.85
C PRO A 108 6.02 -17.65 11.81
N LEU A 109 5.06 -17.07 11.09
CA LEU A 109 4.20 -17.79 10.16
C LEU A 109 4.88 -17.97 8.79
N PRO A 110 4.65 -19.08 8.10
CA PRO A 110 4.96 -19.17 6.67
C PRO A 110 4.27 -18.03 5.90
N ILE A 111 4.91 -17.51 4.85
CA ILE A 111 4.34 -16.43 4.00
C ILE A 111 2.92 -16.77 3.53
N SER A 112 2.64 -18.05 3.24
CA SER A 112 1.31 -18.53 2.81
C SER A 112 0.24 -18.53 3.90
N GLN A 113 0.61 -18.29 5.16
CA GLN A 113 -0.28 -18.23 6.32
C GLN A 113 -0.26 -16.85 7.00
N ALA A 114 0.69 -15.99 6.63
CA ALA A 114 0.73 -14.60 7.06
C ALA A 114 -0.37 -13.78 6.38
N GLN A 115 -0.96 -12.84 7.12
CA GLN A 115 -1.88 -11.86 6.57
C GLN A 115 -1.10 -10.63 6.13
N TRP A 116 -1.38 -10.14 4.92
CA TRP A 116 -0.71 -8.99 4.33
C TRP A 116 -1.71 -7.87 4.09
N LEU A 117 -1.44 -6.68 4.61
CA LEU A 117 -2.13 -5.47 4.18
C LEU A 117 -1.50 -5.01 2.87
N GLY A 118 -2.29 -4.98 1.79
CA GLY A 118 -1.82 -4.63 0.46
C GLY A 118 -2.67 -3.55 -0.20
N THR A 119 -2.07 -2.86 -1.17
CA THR A 119 -2.78 -1.94 -2.07
C THR A 119 -2.79 -2.48 -3.49
N HIS A 120 -3.86 -2.17 -4.22
CA HIS A 120 -4.01 -2.52 -5.64
C HIS A 120 -3.53 -1.36 -6.51
N ASN A 121 -2.77 -1.67 -7.57
CA ASN A 121 -2.16 -0.70 -8.48
C ASN A 121 -1.42 0.40 -7.69
N SER A 122 -0.52 0.01 -6.80
CA SER A 122 0.05 0.85 -5.75
C SER A 122 0.70 2.13 -6.28
N PHE A 123 1.29 2.10 -7.47
CA PHE A 123 1.91 3.27 -8.07
C PHE A 123 0.92 4.19 -8.81
N ASN A 124 -0.30 3.74 -9.09
CA ASN A 124 -1.33 4.56 -9.71
C ASN A 124 -1.87 5.58 -8.70
N SER A 125 -1.07 6.62 -8.43
CA SER A 125 -1.23 7.51 -7.30
C SER A 125 -1.15 8.98 -7.71
N LEU A 126 -1.95 9.81 -7.05
CA LEU A 126 -1.90 11.26 -7.22
C LEU A 126 -0.75 11.94 -6.47
N SER A 127 0.02 11.20 -5.68
CA SER A 127 1.27 11.71 -5.09
C SER A 127 2.37 11.95 -6.12
N ASP A 128 2.29 11.24 -7.24
CA ASP A 128 3.28 11.27 -8.31
C ASP A 128 2.86 12.28 -9.40
N SER A 129 3.74 12.51 -10.39
CA SER A 129 3.40 13.44 -11.48
C SER A 129 2.19 12.93 -12.27
N PHE A 130 1.27 13.83 -12.61
CA PHE A 130 0.05 13.44 -13.32
C PHE A 130 0.33 12.85 -14.70
N THR A 131 -0.31 11.72 -14.98
CA THR A 131 -0.32 11.00 -16.27
C THR A 131 -1.75 10.60 -16.61
N LEU A 132 -1.98 10.04 -17.80
CA LEU A 132 -3.33 9.57 -18.16
C LEU A 132 -3.82 8.46 -17.23
N SER A 133 -2.96 7.52 -16.84
CA SER A 133 -3.33 6.46 -15.89
C SER A 133 -3.73 7.02 -14.52
N HIS A 134 -3.04 8.07 -14.03
CA HIS A 134 -3.34 8.73 -12.76
C HIS A 134 -4.67 9.49 -12.77
N ALA A 135 -5.25 9.78 -13.93
CA ALA A 135 -6.61 10.31 -14.03
C ALA A 135 -7.67 9.34 -13.45
N ASP A 136 -7.34 8.05 -13.41
CA ASP A 136 -8.10 7.01 -12.72
C ASP A 136 -7.26 6.40 -11.58
N SER A 137 -6.67 7.25 -10.74
CA SER A 137 -5.80 6.84 -9.63
C SER A 137 -6.46 5.88 -8.65
N ASN A 138 -5.77 4.83 -8.22
CA ASN A 138 -6.22 3.97 -7.13
C ASN A 138 -5.77 4.50 -5.77
N GLN A 139 -4.68 5.26 -5.74
CA GLN A 139 -4.01 5.69 -4.51
C GLN A 139 -3.89 7.22 -4.43
N GLN A 140 -3.75 7.71 -3.20
CA GLN A 140 -3.48 9.13 -2.89
C GLN A 140 -2.07 9.34 -2.32
N LEU A 141 -1.42 8.25 -1.91
CA LEU A 141 -0.15 8.23 -1.19
C LEU A 141 0.95 7.67 -2.09
N SER A 142 2.18 8.14 -1.93
CA SER A 142 3.32 7.54 -2.62
C SER A 142 3.58 6.12 -2.14
N LEU A 143 4.37 5.33 -2.87
CA LEU A 143 4.73 3.98 -2.44
C LEU A 143 5.36 3.99 -1.04
N ALA A 144 6.27 4.93 -0.77
CA ALA A 144 6.89 5.08 0.55
C ALA A 144 5.85 5.44 1.62
N GLN A 145 4.94 6.35 1.33
CA GLN A 145 3.88 6.72 2.27
C GLN A 145 2.89 5.59 2.54
N GLN A 146 2.60 4.74 1.55
CA GLN A 146 1.81 3.52 1.73
C GLN A 146 2.52 2.56 2.69
N LEU A 147 3.82 2.34 2.51
CA LEU A 147 4.62 1.50 3.41
C LEU A 147 4.68 2.06 4.84
N ASP A 148 4.72 3.38 4.99
CA ASP A 148 4.68 4.01 6.31
C ASP A 148 3.35 3.77 7.04
N ILE A 149 2.24 3.58 6.32
CA ILE A 149 0.92 3.30 6.92
C ILE A 149 0.60 1.80 6.94
N ASP A 150 1.59 1.00 7.30
CA ASP A 150 1.49 -0.45 7.57
C ASP A 150 1.20 -1.35 6.35
N VAL A 151 1.15 -0.79 5.13
CA VAL A 151 1.08 -1.59 3.91
C VAL A 151 2.39 -2.37 3.74
N ARG A 152 2.28 -3.66 3.42
CA ARG A 152 3.42 -4.54 3.11
C ARG A 152 3.23 -5.32 1.81
N GLY A 153 2.05 -5.26 1.19
CA GLY A 153 1.80 -5.71 -0.17
C GLY A 153 1.71 -4.53 -1.14
N LEU A 154 2.58 -4.50 -2.15
CA LEU A 154 2.54 -3.51 -3.22
C LEU A 154 2.34 -4.21 -4.56
N GLU A 155 1.52 -3.63 -5.43
CA GLU A 155 1.21 -4.09 -6.77
C GLU A 155 1.68 -3.05 -7.79
N LEU A 156 2.50 -3.48 -8.75
CA LEU A 156 2.98 -2.65 -9.85
C LEU A 156 2.59 -3.25 -11.20
N ASP A 157 1.83 -2.48 -11.96
CA ASP A 157 1.34 -2.87 -13.28
C ASP A 157 2.42 -2.57 -14.32
N LEU A 158 2.99 -3.60 -14.94
CA LEU A 158 4.13 -3.45 -15.83
C LEU A 158 3.73 -3.51 -17.30
N HIS A 159 3.89 -2.39 -18.00
CA HIS A 159 3.68 -2.29 -19.44
C HIS A 159 5.01 -2.12 -20.19
N TYR A 160 5.08 -2.61 -21.42
CA TYR A 160 6.19 -2.33 -22.32
C TYR A 160 5.75 -1.28 -23.34
N LEU A 161 6.32 -0.07 -23.28
CA LEU A 161 5.80 1.09 -24.02
C LEU A 161 6.90 1.83 -24.78
N PRO A 162 6.62 2.39 -25.97
CA PRO A 162 7.58 3.24 -26.66
C PRO A 162 7.78 4.55 -25.89
N ARG A 163 9.03 5.00 -25.76
CA ARG A 163 9.41 6.22 -25.05
C ARG A 163 9.79 7.31 -26.04
N LEU A 164 9.23 8.50 -25.90
CA LEU A 164 9.52 9.62 -26.80
C LEU A 164 10.99 10.07 -26.63
N GLU A 165 11.45 10.16 -25.38
CA GLU A 165 12.81 10.53 -25.00
C GLU A 165 13.87 9.51 -25.45
N LEU A 166 13.46 8.26 -25.75
CA LEU A 166 14.33 7.23 -26.32
C LEU A 166 14.11 7.03 -27.82
N LEU A 167 13.56 8.03 -28.52
CA LEU A 167 13.31 7.99 -29.97
C LEU A 167 12.45 6.79 -30.38
N GLY A 168 11.43 6.46 -29.58
CA GLY A 168 10.50 5.37 -29.83
C GLY A 168 10.99 3.99 -29.38
N LYS A 169 12.21 3.87 -28.83
CA LYS A 169 12.63 2.63 -28.16
C LYS A 169 11.70 2.34 -26.99
N ARG A 170 11.46 1.06 -26.75
CA ARG A 170 10.52 0.60 -25.73
C ARG A 170 11.23 0.38 -24.40
N GLU A 171 10.52 0.66 -23.32
CA GLU A 171 11.00 0.47 -21.95
C GLU A 171 9.88 -0.08 -21.06
N VAL A 172 10.27 -0.81 -20.01
CA VAL A 172 9.34 -1.31 -19.00
C VAL A 172 8.90 -0.13 -18.14
N THR A 173 7.60 0.14 -18.17
CA THR A 173 6.94 1.29 -17.57
C THR A 173 5.94 0.83 -16.54
N VAL A 174 5.84 1.54 -15.41
CA VAL A 174 4.82 1.27 -14.39
C VAL A 174 3.59 2.10 -14.71
N CYS A 175 2.51 1.46 -15.14
CA CYS A 175 1.33 2.15 -15.62
C CYS A 175 0.07 1.34 -15.35
N HIS A 176 -0.98 1.98 -14.84
CA HIS A 176 -2.32 1.39 -14.82
C HIS A 176 -3.03 1.69 -16.15
N GLY A 177 -3.19 0.67 -16.99
CA GLY A 177 -3.83 0.78 -18.30
C GLY A 177 -4.40 -0.54 -18.81
N LEU A 178 -5.07 -0.51 -19.95
CA LEU A 178 -5.58 -1.72 -20.58
C LEU A 178 -4.45 -2.59 -21.12
N ALA A 179 -4.67 -3.89 -21.24
CA ALA A 179 -3.71 -4.83 -21.79
C ALA A 179 -3.20 -4.45 -23.21
N PRO A 180 -2.02 -4.97 -23.65
CA PRO A 180 -1.42 -4.65 -24.94
C PRO A 180 -2.30 -4.94 -26.17
N ASN A 181 -3.23 -5.91 -26.08
CA ASN A 181 -4.20 -6.20 -27.14
C ASN A 181 -5.22 -5.06 -27.36
N ASN A 182 -5.39 -4.20 -26.36
CA ASN A 182 -6.14 -2.96 -26.43
C ASN A 182 -5.21 -1.75 -26.64
N GLY A 183 -3.95 -1.96 -27.02
CA GLY A 183 -3.01 -0.89 -27.34
C GLY A 183 -2.40 -0.17 -26.14
N ASN A 184 -2.49 -0.72 -24.93
CA ASN A 184 -2.07 -0.04 -23.69
C ASN A 184 -2.81 1.27 -23.43
N LEU A 185 -4.10 1.35 -23.81
CA LEU A 185 -4.93 2.53 -23.56
C LEU A 185 -4.96 2.86 -22.06
N GLY A 186 -4.69 4.12 -21.73
CA GLY A 186 -4.48 4.57 -20.35
C GLY A 186 -3.02 4.89 -20.06
N CYS A 187 -2.08 4.29 -20.78
CA CYS A 187 -0.66 4.60 -20.66
C CYS A 187 -0.19 5.64 -21.67
N THR A 188 0.65 6.56 -21.19
CA THR A 188 1.21 7.70 -21.89
C THR A 188 2.70 7.89 -21.56
N ASN A 189 3.00 8.69 -20.55
CA ASN A 189 4.34 9.14 -20.17
C ASN A 189 4.73 8.71 -18.74
N GLU A 190 4.09 7.66 -18.22
CA GLU A 190 4.35 7.10 -16.89
C GLU A 190 5.83 6.74 -16.71
N PRO A 191 6.39 6.75 -15.51
CA PRO A 191 7.82 6.53 -15.33
C PRO A 191 8.25 5.08 -15.63
N PRO A 192 9.50 4.88 -16.11
CA PRO A 192 10.05 3.55 -16.25
C PRO A 192 10.22 2.88 -14.87
N LEU A 193 10.23 1.55 -14.84
CA LEU A 193 10.43 0.77 -13.61
C LEU A 193 11.73 1.14 -12.89
N THR A 194 12.76 1.52 -13.63
CA THR A 194 14.06 2.01 -13.13
C THR A 194 13.93 3.28 -12.29
N ALA A 195 12.92 4.12 -12.55
CA ALA A 195 12.64 5.33 -11.79
C ALA A 195 11.70 5.08 -10.60
N VAL A 196 10.87 4.03 -10.64
CA VAL A 196 9.88 3.72 -9.60
C VAL A 196 10.47 2.87 -8.47
N LEU A 197 11.20 1.79 -8.79
CA LEU A 197 11.76 0.89 -7.76
C LEU A 197 12.67 1.56 -6.71
N PRO A 198 13.43 2.63 -7.03
CA PRO A 198 14.20 3.34 -6.02
C PRO A 198 13.36 3.86 -4.85
N GLN A 199 12.05 4.14 -5.02
CA GLN A 199 11.19 4.53 -3.89
C GLN A 199 11.11 3.43 -2.82
N ILE A 200 10.91 2.18 -3.25
CA ILE A 200 10.84 1.01 -2.38
C ILE A 200 12.22 0.73 -1.76
N LYS A 201 13.28 0.73 -2.58
CA LYS A 201 14.66 0.54 -2.12
C LYS A 201 15.06 1.55 -1.06
N ASN A 202 14.77 2.83 -1.31
CA ASN A 202 15.13 3.91 -0.40
C ASN A 202 14.39 3.76 0.93
N TRP A 203 13.11 3.36 0.90
CA TRP A 203 12.35 3.10 2.11
C TRP A 203 12.92 1.94 2.93
N LEU A 204 13.28 0.81 2.29
CA LEU A 204 13.91 -0.34 2.96
C LEU A 204 15.29 -0.01 3.55
N ASN A 205 15.99 0.99 3.00
CA ASN A 205 17.30 1.42 3.48
C ASN A 205 17.24 2.46 4.62
N ILE A 206 16.06 2.90 5.04
CA ILE A 206 15.92 3.79 6.19
C ILE A 206 16.37 3.02 7.45
N PRO A 207 17.22 3.60 8.31
CA PRO A 207 17.58 2.97 9.58
C PRO A 207 16.33 2.61 10.40
N GLY A 208 16.17 1.33 10.74
CA GLY A 208 15.00 0.80 11.43
C GLY A 208 14.03 0.01 10.53
N HIS A 209 14.18 0.05 9.20
CA HIS A 209 13.38 -0.75 8.26
C HIS A 209 14.13 -1.98 7.74
N THR A 210 15.29 -2.31 8.30
CA THR A 210 16.19 -3.35 7.75
C THR A 210 15.65 -4.77 7.88
N ASP A 211 14.68 -4.98 8.77
CA ASP A 211 14.03 -6.29 9.00
C ASP A 211 12.63 -6.35 8.35
N GLU A 212 12.26 -5.33 7.56
CA GLU A 212 10.97 -5.27 6.89
C GLU A 212 10.92 -6.16 5.66
N VAL A 213 9.75 -6.78 5.43
CA VAL A 213 9.50 -7.64 4.28
C VAL A 213 8.36 -7.07 3.47
N ILE A 214 8.58 -6.88 2.17
CA ILE A 214 7.57 -6.38 1.23
C ILE A 214 7.21 -7.48 0.25
N LEU A 215 5.92 -7.78 0.12
CA LEU A 215 5.37 -8.57 -0.97
C LEU A 215 5.17 -7.64 -2.18
N LEU A 216 6.08 -7.74 -3.15
CA LEU A 216 5.98 -7.00 -4.41
C LEU A 216 5.34 -7.88 -5.48
N TYR A 217 4.07 -7.60 -5.79
CA TYR A 217 3.35 -8.19 -6.91
C TYR A 217 3.60 -7.37 -8.18
N LEU A 218 3.92 -8.06 -9.27
CA LEU A 218 4.15 -7.44 -10.58
C LEU A 218 3.11 -8.00 -11.55
N GLU A 219 2.16 -7.17 -11.97
CA GLU A 219 1.17 -7.58 -12.97
C GLU A 219 1.85 -7.62 -14.35
N ASP A 220 1.63 -8.74 -15.07
CA ASP A 220 2.22 -8.96 -16.39
C ASP A 220 1.34 -8.42 -17.52
N GLU A 221 1.55 -7.14 -17.84
CA GLU A 221 1.12 -6.53 -19.11
C GLU A 221 2.31 -6.30 -20.07
N LEU A 222 3.44 -6.95 -19.82
CA LEU A 222 4.65 -6.86 -20.64
C LEU A 222 4.49 -7.61 -21.95
N ARG A 223 4.03 -8.87 -21.87
CA ARG A 223 3.79 -9.80 -23.00
C ARG A 223 4.94 -9.86 -24.04
N ASP A 224 6.18 -9.60 -23.62
CA ASP A 224 7.36 -9.52 -24.49
C ASP A 224 8.62 -10.06 -23.80
N ALA A 225 9.38 -10.93 -24.49
CA ALA A 225 10.55 -11.59 -23.93
C ALA A 225 11.71 -10.64 -23.59
N THR A 226 11.87 -9.57 -24.37
CA THR A 226 12.87 -8.52 -24.13
C THR A 226 12.48 -7.73 -22.89
N ALA A 227 11.18 -7.44 -22.75
CA ALA A 227 10.65 -6.73 -21.58
C ALA A 227 10.85 -7.53 -20.29
N TYR A 228 10.59 -8.85 -20.29
CA TYR A 228 10.88 -9.69 -19.11
C TYR A 228 12.36 -9.66 -18.71
N SER A 229 13.27 -9.72 -19.69
CA SER A 229 14.71 -9.65 -19.43
C SER A 229 15.13 -8.30 -18.85
N SER A 230 14.53 -7.22 -19.33
CA SER A 230 14.76 -5.85 -18.85
C SER A 230 14.20 -5.62 -17.44
N ALA A 231 12.97 -6.08 -17.18
CA ALA A 231 12.34 -6.01 -15.86
C ALA A 231 13.15 -6.78 -14.82
N LEU A 232 13.57 -8.01 -15.13
CA LEU A 232 14.41 -8.81 -14.26
C LEU A 232 15.75 -8.14 -13.98
N ALA A 233 16.42 -7.60 -15.00
CA ALA A 233 17.68 -6.87 -14.81
C ALA A 233 17.50 -5.64 -13.90
N THR A 234 16.39 -4.93 -14.05
CA THR A 234 16.06 -3.75 -13.22
C THR A 234 15.81 -4.13 -11.76
N LEU A 235 15.09 -5.24 -11.51
CA LEU A 235 14.86 -5.79 -10.18
C LEU A 235 16.18 -6.25 -9.53
N GLU A 236 17.01 -6.99 -10.28
CA GLU A 236 18.31 -7.47 -9.81
C GLU A 236 19.28 -6.33 -9.51
N ASP A 237 19.28 -5.25 -10.28
CA ASP A 237 20.13 -4.09 -10.05
C ASP A 237 19.65 -3.24 -8.86
N THR A 238 18.33 -3.03 -8.77
CA THR A 238 17.77 -2.11 -7.77
C THR A 238 17.61 -2.75 -6.41
N LEU A 239 17.00 -3.95 -6.34
CA LEU A 239 16.56 -4.61 -5.11
C LEU A 239 17.50 -5.75 -4.67
N ARG A 240 18.71 -5.84 -5.25
CA ARG A 240 19.71 -6.81 -4.79
C ARG A 240 20.02 -6.61 -3.31
N ARG A 241 20.22 -7.73 -2.62
CA ARG A 241 20.74 -7.69 -1.26
C ARG A 241 22.14 -7.06 -1.23
N PRO A 242 22.54 -6.41 -0.12
CA PRO A 242 23.86 -5.83 0.06
C PRO A 242 25.02 -6.83 -0.10
N ASP A 243 24.77 -8.13 0.10
CA ASP A 243 25.75 -9.22 -0.07
C ASP A 243 25.92 -9.69 -1.53
N GLY A 244 25.20 -9.06 -2.47
CA GLY A 244 25.25 -9.38 -3.90
C GLY A 244 24.50 -10.65 -4.30
N GLN A 245 23.80 -11.33 -3.39
CA GLN A 245 22.93 -12.45 -3.75
C GLN A 245 21.56 -11.97 -4.26
N SER A 246 21.00 -12.73 -5.21
CA SER A 246 19.65 -12.49 -5.74
C SER A 246 18.68 -13.47 -5.09
N ASP A 247 17.52 -12.97 -4.64
CA ASP A 247 16.38 -13.78 -4.18
C ASP A 247 15.50 -14.28 -5.33
N LEU A 248 15.81 -13.87 -6.55
CA LEU A 248 15.09 -14.32 -7.72
C LEU A 248 15.57 -15.72 -8.10
N PRO A 249 14.67 -16.70 -8.25
CA PRO A 249 15.06 -18.03 -8.69
C PRO A 249 15.81 -17.90 -10.03
N PRO A 250 16.90 -18.66 -10.23
CA PRO A 250 17.72 -18.54 -11.43
C PRO A 250 16.85 -18.72 -12.67
N ARG A 251 17.10 -17.91 -13.71
CA ARG A 251 16.41 -17.99 -15.00
C ARG A 251 16.34 -19.46 -15.45
N PRO A 252 15.16 -19.97 -15.87
CA PRO A 252 15.08 -21.32 -16.41
C PRO A 252 15.83 -21.38 -17.75
N GLY A 253 17.13 -21.64 -17.66
CA GLY A 253 17.97 -22.01 -18.79
C GLY A 253 17.67 -23.45 -19.19
N ARG A 254 17.48 -23.63 -20.50
CA ARG A 254 17.38 -24.90 -21.24
C ARG A 254 18.19 -26.07 -20.66
N PRO A 255 17.73 -27.31 -20.92
CA PRO A 255 17.33 -28.26 -19.89
C PRO A 255 18.39 -29.33 -19.60
N ARG A 256 18.37 -29.87 -18.37
CA ARG A 256 18.78 -31.26 -18.14
C ARG A 256 17.64 -32.01 -17.47
N HIS A 257 16.96 -32.81 -18.28
CA HIS A 257 16.04 -33.88 -17.93
C HIS A 257 14.77 -33.51 -17.13
N GLN A 258 13.67 -33.49 -17.90
CA GLN A 258 12.31 -33.92 -17.53
C GLN A 258 12.14 -34.40 -16.07
N ARG A 259 11.40 -33.60 -15.31
CA ARG A 259 10.37 -34.09 -14.40
C ARG A 259 9.25 -33.05 -14.38
N LEU A 260 8.18 -33.37 -15.10
CA LEU A 260 6.93 -32.63 -15.13
C LEU A 260 6.36 -32.54 -13.71
N CYS A 261 6.10 -31.32 -13.23
CA CYS A 261 4.99 -31.12 -12.28
C CYS A 261 3.72 -30.97 -13.12
N PRO A 262 2.67 -31.79 -12.90
CA PRO A 262 1.44 -31.69 -13.67
C PRO A 262 0.69 -30.42 -13.31
N ALA A 263 0.22 -29.71 -14.34
CA ALA A 263 -0.79 -28.68 -14.22
C ALA A 263 -2.08 -29.33 -13.71
N ALA A 264 -2.60 -28.85 -12.58
CA ALA A 264 -3.96 -29.11 -12.18
C ALA A 264 -4.88 -28.24 -13.06
N ALA A 265 -5.40 -28.82 -14.13
CA ALA A 265 -6.56 -28.30 -14.82
C ALA A 265 -7.79 -28.57 -13.93
N ALA A 266 -8.41 -27.51 -13.42
CA ALA A 266 -9.78 -27.59 -12.92
C ALA A 266 -10.71 -27.22 -14.07
N ASP A 267 -11.17 -28.25 -14.76
CA ASP A 267 -12.31 -28.23 -15.66
C ASP A 267 -13.58 -28.13 -14.80
N VAL A 268 -14.37 -27.07 -14.97
CA VAL A 268 -15.71 -26.96 -14.37
C VAL A 268 -16.70 -26.76 -15.49
N THR A 269 -17.23 -27.88 -15.96
CA THR A 269 -18.51 -27.97 -16.66
C THR A 269 -19.52 -28.62 -15.72
N GLN A 270 -20.47 -27.83 -15.24
CA GLN A 270 -21.87 -28.20 -15.02
C GLN A 270 -22.69 -26.93 -14.79
#